data_AF-A0A976SIK3-F1
#
_entry.id   AF-A0A976SIK3-F1
#
_cell.length_a   1.000
_cell.length_b   1.000
_cell.length_c   1.000
_cell.angle_alpha   90.00
_cell.angle_beta   90.00
_cell.angle_gamma   90.00
#
_symmetry.space_group_name_H-M   'P 1'
#
loop_
_entity.id
_entity.type
_entity.pdbx_description
1 polymer ?
#
loop_
_entity_poly.entity_id
_entity_poly.type
_entity_poly.pdbx_seq_one_letter_code
_entity_poly.pdbx_strand_id
1 'polypeptide(L)'
;MSMMCTVKLTVSIKVDKCDLVHLYNIKSNRKGICKSGQIIGQLEPVSSYSEAARECQRLNCDYFTIGFYRDNNQNIIDRDTVTKTNSAQFCVGDPVGLYSDGYLMAERVHAK
;
A
#
# COMPACT_ATOMS: atom_id res chain seq x y z
N MET A 1 2.74 21.54 -14.70
CA MET A 1 1.47 21.93 -14.06
C MET A 1 1.03 20.74 -13.22
N SER A 2 1.34 20.76 -11.93
CA SER A 2 1.19 19.57 -11.06
C SER A 2 -0.22 19.52 -10.51
N MET A 3 -1.02 18.58 -11.02
CA MET A 3 -2.39 18.36 -10.58
C MET A 3 -2.37 17.64 -9.24
N MET A 4 -2.83 18.30 -8.17
CA MET A 4 -2.96 17.71 -6.84
C MET A 4 -4.20 16.80 -6.82
N CYS A 5 -4.05 15.48 -6.93
CA CYS A 5 -5.15 14.57 -6.60
C CYS A 5 -5.21 14.38 -5.08
N THR A 6 -6.25 14.95 -4.48
CA THR A 6 -6.58 14.74 -3.07
C THR A 6 -7.36 13.42 -2.93
N VAL A 7 -6.65 12.31 -2.72
CA VAL A 7 -7.28 11.11 -2.15
C VAL A 7 -7.27 11.31 -0.64
N LYS A 8 -8.43 11.55 -0.02
CA LYS A 8 -8.57 11.63 1.44
C LYS A 8 -8.33 10.26 2.07
N LEU A 9 -7.07 9.92 2.31
CA LEU A 9 -6.67 8.81 3.18
C LEU A 9 -6.00 9.39 4.41
N THR A 10 -6.64 9.22 5.56
CA THR A 10 -6.27 9.81 6.87
C THR A 10 -5.08 9.08 7.50
N VAL A 11 -4.03 8.75 6.75
CA VAL A 11 -2.88 8.01 7.28
C VAL A 11 -1.59 8.45 6.59
N SER A 12 -0.52 8.57 7.39
CA SER A 12 0.79 9.25 7.22
C SER A 12 1.64 8.97 5.96
N ILE A 13 1.08 8.40 4.90
CA ILE A 13 1.74 8.26 3.61
C ILE A 13 1.53 9.54 2.82
N LYS A 14 2.60 10.26 2.52
CA LYS A 14 2.54 11.37 1.57
C LYS A 14 2.11 10.81 0.21
N VAL A 15 0.92 11.19 -0.23
CA VAL A 15 0.40 10.88 -1.57
C VAL A 15 1.04 11.85 -2.56
N ASP A 16 2.34 11.68 -2.81
CA ASP A 16 3.15 12.74 -3.41
C ASP A 16 3.20 12.75 -4.94
N LYS A 17 2.71 11.75 -5.68
CA LYS A 17 2.65 11.80 -7.16
C LYS A 17 1.43 11.06 -7.71
N CYS A 18 0.48 11.84 -8.22
CA CYS A 18 -0.81 11.42 -8.73
C CYS A 18 -0.78 10.83 -10.15
N ASP A 19 0.38 10.70 -10.78
CA ASP A 19 0.51 10.19 -12.15
C ASP A 19 0.18 8.68 -12.28
N LEU A 20 0.27 7.93 -11.19
CA LEU A 20 0.06 6.47 -11.18
C LEU A 20 -1.34 6.05 -10.69
N VAL A 21 -2.19 6.99 -10.26
CA VAL A 21 -3.55 6.67 -9.76
C VAL A 21 -4.43 6.11 -10.87
N HIS A 22 -4.21 6.50 -12.13
CA HIS A 22 -4.92 5.94 -13.28
C HIS A 22 -4.55 4.49 -13.58
N LEU A 23 -3.39 4.03 -13.09
CA LEU A 23 -2.90 2.68 -13.34
C LEU A 23 -3.38 1.66 -12.30
N TYR A 24 -3.93 2.12 -11.18
CA TYR A 24 -4.36 1.24 -10.11
C TYR A 24 -5.71 1.67 -9.52
N ASN A 25 -6.64 0.73 -9.41
CA ASN A 25 -7.86 0.88 -8.64
C ASN A 25 -7.55 0.74 -7.14
N ILE A 26 -7.71 1.84 -6.40
CA ILE A 26 -7.38 1.91 -4.97
C ILE A 26 -8.62 1.63 -4.12
N LYS A 27 -8.51 0.66 -3.23
CA LYS A 27 -9.52 0.27 -2.24
C LYS A 27 -8.96 0.53 -0.84
N SER A 28 -9.56 1.50 -0.13
CA SER A 28 -9.20 1.82 1.27
C SER A 28 -9.81 0.82 2.24
N ASN A 29 -9.20 0.67 3.43
CA ASN A 29 -9.58 -0.30 4.47
C ASN A 29 -9.75 -1.71 3.92
N ARG A 30 -8.88 -2.05 2.96
CA ARG A 30 -8.84 -3.38 2.36
C ARG A 30 -7.42 -3.89 2.36
N LYS A 31 -7.27 -5.14 2.78
CA LYS A 31 -6.05 -5.92 2.68
C LYS A 31 -6.18 -6.89 1.50
N GLY A 32 -5.28 -6.77 0.53
CA GLY A 32 -5.15 -7.78 -0.53
C GLY A 32 -4.49 -9.03 0.04
N ILE A 33 -5.16 -10.18 -0.04
CA ILE A 33 -4.60 -11.45 0.42
C ILE A 33 -3.85 -12.10 -0.72
N CYS A 34 -2.53 -12.10 -0.57
CA CYS A 34 -1.63 -12.83 -1.45
C CYS A 34 -1.61 -14.29 -1.04
N LYS A 35 -2.13 -15.18 -1.91
CA LYS A 35 -2.07 -16.62 -1.69
C LYS A 35 -0.63 -17.12 -1.82
N SER A 36 -0.38 -18.33 -1.31
CA SER A 36 0.91 -18.99 -1.49
C SER A 36 1.27 -19.08 -2.97
N GLY A 37 2.47 -18.61 -3.34
CA GLY A 37 2.94 -18.52 -4.73
C GLY A 37 2.53 -17.26 -5.51
N GLN A 38 1.69 -16.38 -4.93
CA GLN A 38 1.33 -15.10 -5.56
C GLN A 38 2.24 -13.94 -5.13
N ILE A 39 2.96 -14.07 -4.02
CA ILE A 39 3.87 -13.03 -3.52
C ILE A 39 5.11 -12.99 -4.42
N ILE A 40 5.35 -11.85 -5.03
CA ILE A 40 6.54 -11.62 -5.87
C ILE A 40 7.51 -10.62 -5.25
N GLY A 41 7.10 -9.92 -4.19
CA GLY A 41 7.97 -9.01 -3.46
C GLY A 41 7.33 -8.39 -2.23
N GLN A 42 8.18 -7.75 -1.44
CA GLN A 42 7.84 -6.99 -0.24
C GLN A 42 8.72 -5.73 -0.20
N LEU A 43 8.17 -4.63 0.28
CA LEU A 43 8.90 -3.40 0.54
C LEU A 43 8.62 -2.91 1.95
N GLU A 44 9.68 -2.74 2.74
CA GLU A 44 9.67 -2.24 4.11
C GLU A 44 10.98 -1.47 4.37
N PRO A 45 10.97 -0.20 4.79
CA PRO A 45 9.80 0.67 4.97
C PRO A 45 9.21 1.18 3.65
N VAL A 46 7.92 1.50 3.64
CA VAL A 46 7.26 2.23 2.54
C VAL A 46 7.02 3.67 2.95
N SER A 47 7.63 4.60 2.24
CA SER A 47 7.51 6.04 2.53
C SER A 47 6.31 6.70 1.85
N SER A 48 5.91 6.19 0.67
CA SER A 48 4.85 6.79 -0.14
C SER A 48 4.09 5.74 -0.96
N TYR A 49 2.86 6.07 -1.36
CA TYR A 49 2.10 5.25 -2.30
C TYR A 49 2.82 5.11 -3.65
N SER A 50 3.39 6.21 -4.13
CA SER A 50 4.08 6.24 -5.43
C SER A 50 5.31 5.34 -5.45
N GLU A 51 6.00 5.17 -4.31
CA GLU A 51 7.10 4.22 -4.16
C GLU A 51 6.60 2.78 -4.32
N ALA A 52 5.56 2.39 -3.60
CA ALA A 52 4.95 1.06 -3.75
C ALA A 52 4.42 0.83 -5.18
N ALA A 53 3.77 1.82 -5.79
CA ALA A 53 3.26 1.71 -7.15
C ALA A 53 4.37 1.50 -8.19
N ARG A 54 5.51 2.19 -8.04
CA ARG A 54 6.70 2.02 -8.90
C ARG A 54 7.33 0.64 -8.72
N GLU A 55 7.41 0.18 -7.47
CA GLU A 55 7.98 -1.14 -7.19
C GLU A 55 7.09 -2.25 -7.74
N CYS A 56 5.77 -2.11 -7.64
CA CYS A 56 4.82 -2.99 -8.33
C CYS A 56 5.00 -2.97 -9.86
N GLN A 57 5.25 -1.81 -10.47
CA GLN A 57 5.56 -1.73 -11.91
C GLN A 57 6.85 -2.47 -12.26
N ARG A 58 7.92 -2.27 -11.47
CA ARG A 58 9.21 -2.91 -11.65
C ARG A 58 9.13 -4.44 -11.56
N LEU A 59 8.31 -4.93 -10.62
CA LEU A 59 8.08 -6.35 -10.39
C LEU A 59 7.02 -6.96 -11.32
N ASN A 60 6.35 -6.15 -12.14
CA ASN A 60 5.19 -6.55 -12.94
C ASN A 60 4.07 -7.21 -12.09
N CYS A 61 3.75 -6.60 -10.95
CA CYS A 61 2.73 -7.09 -10.01
C CYS A 61 1.31 -6.76 -10.50
N ASP A 62 0.33 -7.60 -10.21
CA ASP A 62 -1.08 -7.34 -10.55
C ASP A 62 -1.78 -6.50 -9.48
N TYR A 63 -1.39 -6.65 -8.22
CA TYR A 63 -1.90 -5.84 -7.13
C TYR A 63 -0.92 -5.78 -5.98
N PHE A 64 -1.06 -4.74 -5.14
CA PHE A 64 -0.29 -4.60 -3.92
C PHE A 64 -1.16 -4.16 -2.76
N THR A 65 -0.72 -4.49 -1.55
CA THR A 65 -1.37 -4.06 -0.32
C THR A 65 -0.36 -3.31 0.53
N ILE A 66 -0.75 -2.15 1.06
CA ILE A 66 0.02 -1.37 2.02
C ILE A 66 -0.62 -1.54 3.39
N GLY A 67 0.18 -1.93 4.39
CA GLY A 67 -0.20 -1.92 5.80
C GLY A 67 0.28 -0.63 6.46
N PHE A 68 -0.65 0.10 7.07
CA PHE A 68 -0.35 1.24 7.92
C PHE A 68 -0.34 0.80 9.38
N TYR A 69 0.79 0.95 10.06
CA TYR A 69 0.83 0.76 11.50
C TYR A 69 0.14 1.96 12.18
N ARG A 70 -0.98 1.74 12.86
CA ARG A 70 -1.55 2.73 13.79
C ARG A 70 -0.75 2.69 15.08
N ASP A 71 -0.18 3.82 15.47
CA ASP A 71 0.25 4.02 16.85
C ASP A 71 -1.00 4.10 17.73
N ASN A 72 -1.29 3.04 18.48
CA ASN A 72 -2.18 3.13 19.63
C ASN A 72 -1.40 3.83 20.73
N ASN A 73 -1.53 5.16 20.76
CA ASN A 73 -0.90 6.03 21.73
C ASN A 73 -1.58 5.88 23.10
N GLN A 74 -1.33 4.77 23.81
CA GLN A 74 -1.86 4.57 25.16
C GLN A 74 -1.04 3.68 26.09
N ASN A 75 0.27 3.53 25.89
CA ASN A 75 1.14 3.21 27.03
C ASN A 75 2.56 3.76 26.84
N ILE A 76 2.86 4.70 27.72
CA ILE A 76 4.19 5.15 28.09
C ILE A 76 4.92 3.92 28.64
N ILE A 77 6.24 3.83 28.42
CA ILE A 77 7.17 2.78 28.88
C ILE A 77 7.28 1.58 27.91
N ASP A 78 7.91 1.80 26.75
CA ASP A 78 9.08 0.97 26.41
C ASP A 78 9.97 1.70 25.39
N ARG A 79 11.22 1.96 25.80
CA ARG A 79 12.28 2.52 24.96
C ARG A 79 13.04 1.34 24.37
N ASP A 80 12.50 0.68 23.34
CA ASP A 80 13.32 -0.16 22.48
C ASP A 80 12.71 -0.37 21.07
N THR A 81 13.32 0.31 20.10
CA THR A 81 13.65 -0.19 18.75
C THR A 81 12.62 -0.90 17.87
N VAL A 82 11.31 -0.78 18.09
CA VAL A 82 10.34 -1.13 17.04
C VAL A 82 10.05 0.11 16.20
N THR A 83 10.91 0.38 15.22
CA THR A 83 10.59 1.24 14.07
C THR A 83 9.39 0.63 13.35
N LYS A 84 8.17 0.96 13.78
CA LYS A 84 6.92 0.55 13.13
C LYS A 84 6.84 1.25 11.79
N THR A 85 7.31 0.56 10.75
CA THR A 85 7.41 1.09 9.40
C THR A 85 6.26 0.58 8.55
N ASN A 86 5.70 1.43 7.70
CA ASN A 86 4.69 0.95 6.74
C ASN A 86 5.30 -0.14 5.86
N SER A 87 4.49 -1.12 5.48
CA SER A 87 4.90 -2.21 4.62
C SER A 87 4.04 -2.31 3.38
N ALA A 88 4.61 -2.77 2.27
CA ALA A 88 3.86 -3.14 1.09
C ALA A 88 4.21 -4.58 0.68
N GLN A 89 3.19 -5.32 0.26
CA GLN A 89 3.35 -6.63 -0.37
C GLN A 89 2.85 -6.56 -1.81
N PHE A 90 3.62 -7.11 -2.75
CA PHE A 90 3.36 -7.10 -4.19
C PHE A 90 3.05 -8.50 -4.67
N CYS A 91 1.95 -8.63 -5.40
CA CYS A 91 1.37 -9.93 -5.69
C CYS A 91 0.82 -10.02 -7.11
N VAL A 92 0.76 -11.23 -7.64
CA VAL A 92 0.23 -11.56 -8.98
C VAL A 92 -1.07 -12.36 -8.90
N GLY A 93 -1.83 -12.31 -9.98
CA GLY A 93 -3.16 -12.91 -10.13
C GLY A 93 -4.27 -12.04 -9.52
N ASP A 94 -5.41 -12.68 -9.31
CA ASP A 94 -6.61 -11.97 -8.85
C ASP A 94 -6.55 -11.69 -7.33
N PRO A 95 -6.74 -10.43 -6.92
CA PRO A 95 -6.72 -10.09 -5.51
C PRO A 95 -7.98 -10.56 -4.79
N VAL A 96 -7.78 -11.20 -3.64
CA VAL A 96 -8.86 -11.41 -2.65
C VAL A 96 -8.77 -10.28 -1.63
N GLY A 97 -9.62 -9.27 -1.76
CA GLY A 97 -9.65 -8.13 -0.84
C GLY A 97 -10.53 -8.40 0.38
N LEU A 98 -9.94 -8.41 1.58
CA LEU A 98 -10.66 -8.46 2.86
C LEU A 98 -10.75 -7.07 3.48
N TYR A 99 -11.87 -6.76 4.14
CA TYR A 99 -11.98 -5.53 4.92
C TYR A 99 -10.99 -5.58 6.09
N SER A 100 -10.12 -4.58 6.20
CA SER A 100 -9.17 -4.47 7.28
C SER A 100 -8.76 -3.01 7.45
N ASP A 101 -9.09 -2.43 8.60
CA ASP A 101 -8.69 -1.07 8.92
C ASP A 101 -7.17 -0.96 9.00
N GLY A 102 -6.63 0.17 8.51
CA GLY A 102 -5.18 0.34 8.44
C GLY A 102 -4.54 -0.43 7.29
N TYR A 103 -5.30 -0.82 6.26
CA TYR A 103 -4.76 -1.32 5.00
C TYR A 103 -5.30 -0.56 3.79
N LEU A 104 -4.47 -0.48 2.75
CA LEU A 104 -4.84 -0.01 1.42
C LEU A 104 -4.48 -1.10 0.42
N MET A 105 -5.42 -1.44 -0.45
CA MET A 105 -5.19 -2.36 -1.56
C MET A 105 -5.24 -1.57 -2.86
N ALA A 106 -4.29 -1.82 -3.77
CA ALA A 106 -4.23 -1.23 -5.09
C ALA A 106 -4.12 -2.32 -6.14
N GLU A 107 -5.06 -2.34 -7.08
CA GLU A 107 -5.18 -3.36 -8.14
C GLU A 107 -4.90 -2.74 -9.50
N ARG A 108 -4.03 -3.33 -10.31
CA ARG A 108 -3.65 -2.79 -11.61
C ARG A 108 -4.87 -2.71 -12.53
N VAL A 109 -5.07 -1.55 -13.13
CA VAL A 109 -6.06 -1.36 -14.19
C VAL A 109 -5.48 -1.95 -15.46
N HIS A 110 -6.00 -3.10 -15.89
CA HIS A 110 -5.73 -3.60 -17.23
C HIS A 110 -6.46 -2.69 -18.23
N ALA A 111 -5.71 -1.99 -19.08
CA ALA A 111 -6.30 -1.29 -20.21
C ALA A 111 -6.98 -2.35 -21.10
N LYS A 112 -8.28 -2.17 -21.31
CA LYS A 112 -9.12 -3.04 -22.13
C LYS A 112 -8.90 -2.79 -23.61
#